data_AF-V4J543-F1
#
_entry.id   AF-V4J543-F1
#
_cell.length_a   1.000
_cell.length_b   1.000
_cell.length_c   1.000
_cell.angle_alpha   90.00
_cell.angle_beta   90.00
_cell.angle_gamma   90.00
#
_symmetry.space_group_name_H-M   'P 1'
#
loop_
_entity.id
_entity.type
_entity.pdbx_description
1 polymer ?
#
loop_
_entity_poly.entity_id
_entity_poly.type
_entity_poly.pdbx_seq_one_letter_code
_entity_poly.pdbx_strand_id
1 'polypeptide(L)'
;MLKRCLFFSPIFVLAVALLLDLFCFYSPEDANRDSMELHSMVILEAIQHFHIQEGRKPDSIAEIEERLAMRPPRCLLTGQPYDIKLLDNFLLLKCERQSLKVAID
;
A
#
# COMPACT_ATOMS: atom_id res chain seq x y z
N MET A 1 -18.02 -39.71 -36.19
CA MET A 1 -17.22 -38.63 -35.58
C MET A 1 -18.13 -37.42 -35.38
N LEU A 2 -18.64 -37.24 -34.15
CA LEU A 2 -19.58 -36.16 -33.83
C LEU A 2 -18.78 -34.85 -33.63
N LYS A 3 -18.93 -33.89 -34.54
CA LYS A 3 -18.40 -32.53 -34.38
C LYS A 3 -19.12 -31.87 -33.20
N ARG A 4 -18.44 -31.71 -32.06
CA ARG A 4 -18.88 -30.81 -30.99
C ARG A 4 -18.72 -29.38 -31.50
N CYS A 5 -19.81 -28.82 -32.01
CA CYS A 5 -19.91 -27.37 -32.16
C CYS A 5 -19.89 -26.77 -30.76
N LEU A 6 -18.75 -26.21 -30.36
CA LEU A 6 -18.64 -25.35 -29.18
C LEU A 6 -19.56 -24.16 -29.40
N PHE A 7 -20.77 -24.21 -28.85
CA PHE A 7 -21.63 -23.05 -28.71
C PHE A 7 -20.94 -22.11 -27.72
N PHE A 8 -20.23 -21.11 -28.24
CA PHE A 8 -19.92 -19.90 -27.48
C PHE A 8 -21.25 -19.22 -27.19
N SER A 9 -21.84 -19.52 -26.02
CA SER A 9 -23.08 -18.87 -25.64
C SER A 9 -22.79 -17.38 -25.39
N PRO A 10 -23.71 -16.47 -25.75
CA PRO A 10 -23.55 -15.06 -25.43
C PRO A 10 -23.34 -14.82 -23.93
N ILE A 11 -23.83 -15.72 -23.07
CA ILE A 11 -23.57 -15.73 -21.63
C ILE A 11 -22.08 -15.96 -21.33
N PHE A 12 -21.42 -16.88 -22.04
CA PHE A 12 -19.98 -17.12 -21.88
C PHE A 12 -19.15 -15.90 -22.31
N VAL A 13 -19.52 -15.24 -23.41
CA VAL A 13 -18.88 -13.99 -23.84
C VAL A 13 -19.08 -12.87 -22.82
N LEU A 14 -20.31 -12.75 -22.28
CA LEU A 14 -20.63 -11.75 -21.26
C LEU A 14 -19.85 -12.00 -19.95
N ALA A 15 -19.73 -13.25 -19.52
CA ALA A 15 -18.98 -13.63 -18.32
C ALA A 15 -17.47 -13.34 -18.48
N VAL A 16 -16.90 -13.61 -19.66
CA VAL A 16 -15.50 -13.27 -19.96
C VAL A 16 -15.30 -11.77 -20.04
N ALA A 17 -16.25 -11.01 -20.61
CA ALA A 17 -16.20 -9.54 -20.64
C ALA A 17 -16.27 -8.93 -19.23
N LEU A 18 -17.18 -9.43 -18.38
CA LEU A 18 -17.28 -9.02 -16.97
C LEU A 18 -16.02 -9.36 -16.18
N LEU A 19 -15.41 -10.52 -16.42
CA LEU A 19 -14.12 -10.89 -15.83
C LEU A 19 -13.01 -9.95 -16.32
N LEU A 20 -12.96 -9.65 -17.62
CA LEU A 20 -11.98 -8.73 -18.19
C LEU A 20 -12.14 -7.30 -17.63
N ASP A 21 -13.36 -6.79 -17.48
CA ASP A 21 -13.58 -5.51 -16.79
C ASP A 21 -13.06 -5.57 -15.35
N LEU A 22 -13.38 -6.63 -14.60
CA LEU A 22 -12.87 -6.81 -13.23
C LEU A 22 -11.33 -6.82 -13.13
N PHE A 23 -10.64 -7.39 -14.11
CA PHE A 23 -9.17 -7.42 -14.12
C PHE A 23 -8.53 -6.18 -14.78
N CYS A 24 -9.23 -5.47 -15.67
CA CYS A 24 -8.70 -4.29 -16.38
C CYS A 24 -8.74 -2.99 -15.56
N PHE A 25 -9.54 -2.92 -14.49
CA PHE A 25 -9.69 -1.67 -13.72
C PHE A 25 -8.81 -1.55 -12.48
N TYR A 26 -8.09 -2.60 -12.06
CA TYR A 26 -7.17 -2.47 -10.93
C TYR A 26 -5.77 -2.09 -11.43
N SER A 27 -5.52 -0.79 -11.54
CA SER A 27 -4.21 -0.28 -11.94
C SER A 27 -3.18 -0.65 -10.87
N PRO A 28 -1.94 -1.04 -11.23
CA PRO A 28 -0.86 -1.22 -10.25
C PRO A 28 -0.62 0.04 -9.40
N GLU A 29 -1.01 1.21 -9.89
CA GLU A 29 -0.98 2.46 -9.14
C GLU A 29 -2.01 2.51 -8.00
N ASP A 30 -3.20 1.97 -8.21
CA ASP A 30 -4.25 1.89 -7.19
C ASP A 30 -3.88 0.85 -6.11
N ALA A 31 -3.35 -0.30 -6.54
CA ALA A 31 -2.82 -1.31 -5.63
C ALA A 31 -1.70 -0.75 -4.74
N ASN A 32 -0.81 0.08 -5.30
CA ASN A 32 0.26 0.70 -4.53
C ASN A 32 -0.28 1.78 -3.58
N ARG A 33 -1.29 2.55 -3.98
CA ARG A 33 -1.92 3.56 -3.13
C ARG A 33 -2.57 2.91 -1.90
N ASP A 34 -3.35 1.85 -2.10
CA ASP A 34 -3.97 1.10 -1.00
C ASP A 34 -2.90 0.50 -0.07
N SER A 35 -1.80 -0.01 -0.64
CA SER A 35 -0.65 -0.49 0.12
C SER A 35 0.05 0.63 0.92
N MET A 36 0.22 1.82 0.33
CA MET A 36 0.79 2.99 1.01
C MET A 36 -0.08 3.42 2.19
N GLU A 37 -1.40 3.40 2.03
CA GLU A 37 -2.34 3.74 3.10
C GLU A 37 -2.25 2.73 4.25
N LEU A 38 -2.28 1.43 3.96
CA LEU A 38 -2.08 0.40 4.98
C LEU A 38 -0.74 0.56 5.71
N HIS A 39 0.37 0.76 4.98
CA HIS A 39 1.68 0.95 5.58
C HIS A 39 1.77 2.22 6.43
N SER A 40 1.04 3.27 6.07
CA SER A 40 0.99 4.48 6.87
C SER A 40 0.37 4.23 8.25
N MET A 41 -0.67 3.39 8.34
CA MET A 41 -1.28 3.01 9.61
C MET A 41 -0.29 2.27 10.52
N VAL A 42 0.48 1.33 9.96
CA VAL A 42 1.49 0.58 10.72
C VAL A 42 2.58 1.51 11.26
N ILE A 43 3.02 2.49 10.46
CA ILE A 43 4.02 3.48 10.92
C ILE A 43 3.44 4.37 12.02
N LEU A 44 2.19 4.82 11.90
CA LEU A 44 1.52 5.60 12.94
C LEU A 44 1.38 4.83 14.25
N GLU A 45 1.01 3.54 14.17
CA GLU A 45 0.98 2.66 15.34
C GLU A 45 2.36 2.52 15.98
N ALA A 46 3.43 2.38 15.17
CA ALA A 46 4.79 2.33 15.67
C ALA A 46 5.23 3.64 16.33
N ILE A 47 4.85 4.80 15.78
CA ILE A 47 5.08 6.12 16.41
C ILE A 47 4.38 6.21 17.76
N GLN A 48 3.12 5.76 17.84
CA GLN A 48 2.36 5.77 19.08
C GLN A 48 2.98 4.83 20.11
N HIS A 49 3.39 3.64 19.70
CA HIS A 49 4.04 2.67 20.57
C HIS A 49 5.38 3.20 21.09
N PHE A 50 6.18 3.84 20.22
CA PHE A 50 7.40 4.55 20.63
C PHE A 50 7.08 5.62 21.68
N HIS A 51 6.04 6.42 21.45
CA HIS A 51 5.63 7.47 22.38
C HIS A 51 5.24 6.93 23.75
N ILE A 52 4.54 5.80 23.79
CA ILE A 52 4.17 5.10 25.03
C ILE A 52 5.42 4.59 25.78
N GLN A 53 6.42 4.08 25.05
CA GLN A 53 7.63 3.51 25.65
C GLN A 53 8.63 4.57 26.14
N GLU A 54 8.90 5.58 25.31
CA GLU A 54 9.95 6.58 25.56
C GLU A 54 9.41 7.89 26.15
N GLY A 55 8.07 8.05 26.22
CA GLY A 55 7.42 9.23 26.78
C GLY A 55 7.53 10.50 25.91
N ARG A 56 8.08 10.39 24.70
CA ARG A 56 8.25 11.49 23.73
C ARG A 56 7.97 11.02 22.31
N LYS A 57 7.73 11.95 21.38
CA LYS A 57 7.62 11.62 19.96
C LYS A 57 9.01 11.30 19.39
N PRO A 58 9.11 10.37 18.42
CA PRO A 58 10.36 10.09 17.74
C PRO A 58 10.77 11.28 16.87
N ASP A 59 12.07 11.56 16.79
CA ASP A 59 12.60 12.64 15.93
C ASP A 59 12.75 12.19 14.48
N SER A 60 12.87 10.88 14.26
CA SER A 60 13.01 10.28 12.94
C SER A 60 12.49 8.84 12.90
N ILE A 61 12.19 8.32 11.70
CA ILE A 61 11.81 6.91 11.53
C ILE A 61 12.95 5.96 11.90
N ALA A 62 14.21 6.35 11.65
CA ALA A 62 15.38 5.53 12.01
C ALA A 62 15.41 5.21 13.51
N GLU A 63 14.95 6.15 14.35
CA GLU A 63 14.84 5.96 15.78
C GLU A 63 13.80 4.89 16.17
N ILE A 64 12.67 4.88 15.45
CA ILE A 64 11.63 3.87 15.59
C ILE A 64 12.13 2.51 15.11
N GLU A 65 12.86 2.46 14.00
CA GLU A 65 13.48 1.24 13.47
C GLU A 65 14.46 0.62 14.46
N GLU A 66 15.31 1.44 15.08
CA GLU A 66 16.30 0.99 16.06
C GLU A 66 15.63 0.50 17.35
N ARG A 67 14.65 1.26 17.88
CA ARG A 67 14.03 0.96 19.18
C ARG A 67 12.99 -0.16 19.12
N LEU A 68 12.19 -0.19 18.06
CA LEU A 68 11.12 -1.19 17.91
C LEU A 68 11.54 -2.38 17.03
N ALA A 69 12.80 -2.41 16.56
CA ALA A 69 13.31 -3.41 15.61
C ALA A 69 12.40 -3.56 14.37
N MET A 70 11.74 -2.48 13.98
CA MET A 70 10.80 -2.45 12.87
C MET A 70 11.58 -2.35 11.56
N ARG A 71 11.14 -3.10 10.53
CA ARG A 71 11.67 -2.93 9.18
C ARG A 71 10.84 -1.90 8.43
N PRO A 72 11.47 -0.99 7.66
CA PRO A 72 10.72 -0.03 6.87
C PRO A 72 9.86 -0.77 5.83
N PRO A 73 8.59 -0.36 5.68
CA PRO A 73 7.73 -0.91 4.64
C PRO A 73 8.29 -0.59 3.26
N ARG A 74 7.96 -1.44 2.29
CA ARG A 74 8.48 -1.35 0.93
C ARG A 74 7.38 -0.95 -0.05
N CYS A 75 7.77 -0.15 -1.03
CA CYS A 75 6.93 0.21 -2.15
C CYS A 75 6.65 -1.01 -3.03
N LEU A 76 5.37 -1.19 -3.38
CA LEU A 76 4.94 -2.29 -4.22
C LEU A 76 5.47 -2.14 -5.66
N LEU A 77 5.58 -0.89 -6.14
CA LEU A 77 6.02 -0.58 -7.51
C LEU A 77 7.51 -0.86 -7.74
N THR A 78 8.36 -0.53 -6.77
CA THR A 78 9.83 -0.60 -6.93
C THR A 78 10.47 -1.71 -6.09
N GLY A 79 9.77 -2.24 -5.09
CA GLY A 79 10.32 -3.15 -4.09
C GLY A 79 11.32 -2.48 -3.12
N GLN A 80 11.55 -1.17 -3.23
CA GLN A 80 12.44 -0.41 -2.36
C GLN A 80 11.70 0.13 -1.12
N PRO A 81 12.39 0.41 -0.01
CA PRO A 81 11.79 1.12 1.12
C PRO A 81 11.18 2.46 0.68
N TYR A 82 10.08 2.87 1.31
CA TYR A 82 9.53 4.21 1.08
C TYR A 82 10.50 5.30 1.55
N ASP A 83 10.49 6.45 0.88
CA ASP A 83 11.09 7.68 1.44
C ASP A 83 10.09 8.25 2.45
N ILE A 84 10.33 7.96 3.73
CA ILE A 84 9.45 8.34 4.84
C ILE A 84 10.03 9.56 5.53
N LYS A 85 9.23 10.64 5.63
CA LYS A 85 9.60 11.85 6.36
C LYS A 85 8.61 12.11 7.47
N LEU A 86 9.13 12.18 8.69
CA LEU A 86 8.40 12.63 9.86
C LEU A 86 8.52 14.15 9.94
N LEU A 87 7.38 14.84 9.94
CA LEU A 87 7.29 16.29 10.12
C LEU A 87 6.33 16.54 11.28
N ASP A 88 6.44 17.71 11.93
CA ASP A 88 5.84 17.98 13.25
C ASP A 88 4.38 17.53 13.40
N ASN A 89 3.57 17.64 12.34
CA ASN A 89 2.15 17.30 12.34
C ASN A 89 1.75 16.28 11.27
N PHE A 90 2.69 15.76 10.47
CA PHE A 90 2.35 14.86 9.38
C PHE A 90 3.46 13.88 9.02
N LEU A 91 3.04 12.68 8.66
CA LEU A 91 3.85 11.64 8.07
C LEU A 91 3.73 11.74 6.55
N LEU A 92 4.86 11.83 5.86
CA LEU A 92 4.91 11.83 4.40
C LEU A 92 5.60 10.55 3.92
N LEU A 93 4.85 9.68 3.24
CA LEU A 93 5.39 8.52 2.53
C LEU A 93 5.49 8.87 1.04
N LYS A 94 6.66 8.63 0.44
CA LYS A 94 6.85 8.77 -1.01
C LYS A 94 7.30 7.46 -1.62
N CYS A 95 6.71 7.14 -2.77
CA CYS A 95 7.24 6.16 -3.71
C CYS A 95 7.09 6.69 -5.13
N GLU A 96 8.22 6.87 -5.82
CA GLU A 96 8.24 7.35 -7.21
C GLU A 96 7.40 8.63 -7.39
N ARG A 97 6.33 8.55 -8.19
CA ARG A 97 5.41 9.67 -8.48
C ARG A 97 4.25 9.77 -7.49
N GLN A 98 4.14 8.84 -6.54
CA GLN A 98 3.08 8.81 -5.55
C GLN A 98 3.59 9.33 -4.20
N SER A 99 2.77 10.16 -3.56
CA SER A 99 3.02 10.65 -2.20
C SER A 99 1.75 10.58 -1.38
N LEU A 100 1.84 10.01 -0.19
CA LEU A 100 0.77 9.99 0.79
C LEU A 100 1.17 10.85 1.98
N LYS A 101 0.34 11.83 2.30
CA LYS A 101 0.50 12.69 3.48
C LYS A 101 -0.60 12.34 4.48
N VAL A 102 -0.22 11.92 5.67
CA VAL A 102 -1.14 11.53 6.75
C VAL A 102 -0.88 12.43 7.96
N ALA A 103 -1.94 12.94 8.59
CA ALA A 103 -1.80 13.72 9.82
C ALA A 103 -1.39 12.79 10.98
N ILE A 104 -0.54 13.30 11.88
CA ILE A 104 -0.17 12.62 13.12
C ILE A 104 -0.98 13.32 14.23
N ASP A 105 -2.17 12.78 14.53
CA ASP A 105 -2.99 13.22 15.68
C ASP A 105 -2.37 12.77 17.01
#